data_AF-A0A160FNK5-F1
#
_entry.id   AF-A0A160FNK5-F1
#
_cell.length_a   1.000
_cell.length_b   1.000
_cell.length_c   1.000
_cell.angle_alpha   90.00
_cell.angle_beta   90.00
_cell.angle_gamma   90.00
#
_symmetry.space_group_name_H-M   'P 1'
#
loop_
_entity.id
_entity.type
_entity.pdbx_description
1 polymer ?
#
loop_
_entity_poly.entity_id
_entity_poly.type
_entity_poly.pdbx_seq_one_letter_code
_entity_poly.pdbx_strand_id
1 'polypeptide(L)'
;MSAQSNHPAQMTPDELARATAVAMYENDACSRALGLEIVEVRPGYARLRMAVRDDFLNGHQICHGGLIFTLADSTFAFACNTHNINTVAAGCSIEFLRPVKGGDVLTAEAFEQTLSGRTGIYDIRVTNRAEETVAMFRGKSAQIKGNLIPTGD
;
A
#
# COMPACT_ATOMS: atom_id res chain seq x y z
N MET A 1 25.31 16.55 -8.26
CA MET A 1 24.91 16.22 -9.63
C MET A 1 23.43 15.92 -9.59
N SER A 2 22.61 16.85 -10.05
CA SER A 2 21.15 16.76 -10.00
C SER A 2 20.72 15.66 -10.96
N ALA A 3 20.16 14.56 -10.45
CA ALA A 3 19.42 13.63 -11.29
C ALA A 3 18.26 14.42 -11.88
N GLN A 4 18.31 14.71 -13.18
CA GLN A 4 17.14 15.21 -13.89
C GLN A 4 16.09 14.10 -13.80
N SER A 5 15.09 14.30 -12.94
CA SER A 5 13.94 13.42 -12.86
C SER A 5 13.32 13.36 -14.24
N ASN A 6 13.29 12.17 -14.86
CA ASN A 6 12.71 12.00 -16.18
C ASN A 6 11.23 12.44 -16.13
N HIS A 7 10.74 13.06 -17.19
CA HIS A 7 9.34 13.46 -17.26
C HIS A 7 8.43 12.21 -17.23
N PRO A 8 7.24 12.21 -16.58
CA PRO A 8 6.44 11.00 -16.43
C PRO A 8 6.10 10.28 -17.74
N ALA A 9 5.91 11.02 -18.84
CA ALA A 9 5.65 10.44 -20.16
C ALA A 9 6.84 9.68 -20.77
N GLN A 10 8.04 9.82 -20.21
CA GLN A 10 9.27 9.16 -20.67
C GLN A 10 9.69 8.01 -19.73
N MET A 11 8.99 7.82 -18.62
CA MET A 11 9.25 6.73 -17.69
C MET A 11 8.67 5.42 -18.23
N THR A 12 9.40 4.32 -18.05
CA THR A 12 8.80 2.98 -18.11
C THR A 12 7.72 2.83 -17.04
N PRO A 13 6.76 1.91 -17.19
CA PRO A 13 5.74 1.67 -16.18
C PRO A 13 6.31 1.39 -14.78
N ASP A 14 7.43 0.66 -14.69
CA ASP A 14 8.10 0.37 -13.43
C ASP A 14 8.78 1.61 -12.82
N GLU A 15 9.37 2.49 -13.64
CA GLU A 15 9.92 3.76 -13.16
C GLU A 15 8.82 4.70 -12.67
N LEU A 16 7.71 4.77 -13.40
CA LEU A 16 6.54 5.57 -13.01
C LEU A 16 5.99 5.09 -11.66
N ALA A 17 5.78 3.78 -11.51
CA ALA A 17 5.27 3.19 -10.28
C ALA A 17 6.19 3.45 -9.07
N ARG A 18 7.52 3.39 -9.25
CA ARG A 18 8.48 3.74 -8.19
C ARG A 18 8.44 5.24 -7.87
N ALA A 19 8.39 6.10 -8.87
CA ALA A 19 8.36 7.54 -8.68
C ALA A 19 7.08 8.00 -7.95
N THR A 20 5.92 7.44 -8.29
CA THR A 20 4.66 7.75 -7.61
C THR A 20 4.65 7.24 -6.16
N ALA A 21 5.19 6.05 -5.91
CA ALA A 21 5.32 5.51 -4.55
C ALA A 21 6.21 6.39 -3.66
N VAL A 22 7.35 6.88 -4.18
CA VAL A 22 8.22 7.82 -3.45
C VAL A 22 7.46 9.10 -3.12
N ALA A 23 6.85 9.74 -4.12
CA ALA A 23 6.12 11.00 -3.93
C ALA A 23 4.95 10.84 -2.94
N MET A 24 4.20 9.74 -3.02
CA MET A 24 3.11 9.45 -2.10
C MET A 24 3.62 9.20 -0.67
N TYR A 25 4.67 8.40 -0.50
CA TYR A 25 5.20 8.05 0.82
C TYR A 25 5.78 9.27 1.55
N GLU A 26 6.45 10.18 0.84
CA GLU A 26 6.98 11.41 1.43
C GLU A 26 5.88 12.27 2.08
N ASN A 27 4.69 12.26 1.47
CA ASN A 27 3.51 13.01 1.91
C ASN A 27 2.56 12.20 2.82
N ASP A 28 2.79 10.90 3.01
CA ASP A 28 1.98 10.03 3.87
C ASP A 28 2.53 9.98 5.29
N ALA A 29 2.13 10.97 6.10
CA ALA A 29 2.52 11.05 7.51
C ALA A 29 2.05 9.85 8.34
N CYS A 30 0.93 9.22 7.97
CA CYS A 30 0.37 8.08 8.71
C CYS A 30 1.25 6.83 8.54
N SER A 31 1.52 6.44 7.29
CA SER A 31 2.38 5.29 6.98
C SER A 31 3.78 5.46 7.57
N ARG A 32 4.31 6.69 7.54
CA ARG A 32 5.61 7.02 8.16
C ARG A 32 5.59 6.93 9.69
N ALA A 33 4.55 7.46 10.35
CA ALA A 33 4.43 7.39 11.82
C ALA A 33 4.28 5.95 12.34
N LEU A 34 3.64 5.10 11.54
CA LEU A 34 3.48 3.68 11.84
C LEU A 34 4.71 2.85 11.46
N GLY A 35 5.71 3.43 10.78
CA GLY A 35 6.93 2.73 10.37
C GLY A 35 6.70 1.71 9.27
N LEU A 36 5.74 1.96 8.37
CA LEU A 36 5.54 1.13 7.19
C LEU A 36 6.71 1.34 6.24
N GLU A 37 7.20 0.24 5.68
CA GLU A 37 8.31 0.25 4.74
C GLU A 37 7.89 -0.32 3.40
N ILE A 38 8.16 0.41 2.33
CA ILE A 38 7.94 -0.06 0.96
C ILE A 38 9.05 -1.05 0.60
N VAL A 39 8.67 -2.29 0.34
CA VAL A 39 9.58 -3.36 -0.07
C VAL A 39 9.69 -3.43 -1.59
N GLU A 40 8.57 -3.33 -2.29
CA GLU A 40 8.52 -3.40 -3.75
C GLU A 40 7.28 -2.69 -4.28
N VAL A 41 7.42 -2.01 -5.42
CA VAL A 41 6.32 -1.43 -6.18
C VAL A 41 6.59 -1.64 -7.67
N ARG A 42 5.54 -2.02 -8.40
CA ARG A 42 5.49 -2.24 -9.86
C ARG A 42 4.04 -1.98 -10.33
N PRO A 43 3.76 -1.81 -11.63
CA PRO A 43 2.40 -1.48 -12.09
C PRO A 43 1.32 -2.40 -11.51
N GLY A 44 0.32 -1.80 -10.87
CA GLY A 44 -0.80 -2.50 -10.22
C GLY A 44 -0.43 -3.32 -8.98
N TYR A 45 0.78 -3.20 -8.43
CA TYR A 45 1.22 -3.97 -7.26
C TYR A 45 2.07 -3.17 -6.30
N ALA A 46 1.92 -3.48 -5.02
CA ALA A 46 2.80 -3.01 -3.97
C ALA A 46 2.99 -4.10 -2.91
N ARG A 47 4.16 -4.08 -2.28
CA ARG A 47 4.47 -4.87 -1.09
C ARG A 47 5.08 -3.98 -0.02
N LEU A 48 4.44 -3.96 1.14
CA LEU A 48 4.89 -3.20 2.30
C LEU A 48 5.09 -4.14 3.49
N ARG A 49 5.92 -3.70 4.45
CA ARG A 49 6.12 -4.37 5.74
C ARG A 49 5.90 -3.43 6.91
N MET A 50 5.53 -3.98 8.06
CA MET A 50 5.35 -3.26 9.32
C MET A 50 5.75 -4.13 10.50
N ALA A 51 6.64 -3.62 11.36
CA ALA A 51 6.95 -4.25 12.64
C ALA A 51 5.79 -4.03 13.63
N VAL A 52 5.36 -5.10 14.30
CA VAL A 52 4.33 -5.07 15.34
C VAL A 52 4.97 -4.62 16.65
N ARG A 53 4.92 -3.33 16.91
CA ARG A 53 5.43 -2.72 18.13
C ARG A 53 4.49 -2.96 19.32
N ASP A 54 4.99 -2.74 20.53
CA ASP A 54 4.21 -2.94 21.76
C ASP A 54 3.00 -2.00 21.84
N ASP A 55 3.12 -0.78 21.31
CA ASP A 55 2.02 0.19 21.21
C ASP A 55 0.96 -0.17 20.16
N PHE A 56 1.18 -1.22 19.37
CA PHE A 56 0.20 -1.76 18.40
C PHE A 56 -0.65 -2.88 18.98
N LEU A 57 -0.39 -3.31 20.21
CA LEU A 57 -1.12 -4.40 20.84
C LEU A 57 -2.48 -3.92 21.37
N ASN A 58 -3.50 -4.75 21.20
CA ASN A 58 -4.82 -4.54 21.81
C ASN A 58 -4.87 -5.12 23.24
N GLY A 59 -6.05 -5.06 23.87
CA GLY A 59 -6.27 -5.58 25.23
C GLY A 59 -6.01 -7.09 25.41
N HIS A 60 -5.86 -7.86 24.33
CA HIS A 60 -5.51 -9.29 24.34
C HIS A 60 -4.02 -9.56 24.07
N GLN A 61 -3.18 -8.52 24.06
CA GLN A 61 -1.74 -8.63 23.81
C GLN A 61 -1.43 -9.28 22.44
N ILE A 62 -2.21 -8.89 21.42
CA ILE A 62 -2.01 -9.22 20.01
C ILE A 62 -2.15 -7.95 19.18
N CYS A 63 -1.59 -7.92 17.97
CA CYS A 63 -1.70 -6.79 17.05
C CYS A 63 -3.17 -6.39 16.88
N HIS A 64 -3.46 -5.12 17.09
CA HIS A 64 -4.79 -4.57 16.93
C HIS A 64 -5.25 -4.74 15.47
N GLY A 65 -6.45 -5.26 15.25
CA GLY A 65 -6.97 -5.50 13.89
C GLY A 65 -6.98 -4.24 13.02
N GLY A 66 -7.21 -3.07 13.62
CA GLY A 66 -7.09 -1.78 12.94
C GLY A 66 -5.70 -1.48 12.37
N LEU A 67 -4.62 -1.92 13.03
CA LEU A 67 -3.25 -1.72 12.52
C LEU A 67 -2.93 -2.68 11.37
N ILE A 68 -3.45 -3.93 11.42
CA ILE A 68 -3.39 -4.87 10.29
C ILE A 68 -4.17 -4.32 9.09
N PHE A 69 -5.37 -3.75 9.33
CA PHE A 69 -6.16 -3.09 8.32
C PHE A 69 -5.39 -1.92 7.70
N THR A 70 -4.79 -1.04 8.51
CA THR A 70 -4.01 0.09 8.01
C THR A 70 -2.84 -0.36 7.14
N LEU A 71 -2.11 -1.41 7.53
CA LEU A 71 -1.07 -1.98 6.65
C LEU A 71 -1.65 -2.45 5.31
N ALA A 72 -2.76 -3.18 5.32
CA ALA A 72 -3.40 -3.67 4.10
C ALA A 72 -3.90 -2.53 3.20
N ASP A 73 -4.58 -1.53 3.79
CA ASP A 73 -5.12 -0.37 3.09
C ASP A 73 -4.03 0.54 2.53
N SER A 74 -2.95 0.80 3.29
CA SER A 74 -1.78 1.52 2.78
C SER A 74 -1.16 0.77 1.60
N THR A 75 -0.97 -0.55 1.70
CA THR A 75 -0.42 -1.37 0.59
C THR A 75 -1.32 -1.30 -0.65
N PHE A 76 -2.64 -1.35 -0.47
CA PHE A 76 -3.62 -1.12 -1.52
C PHE A 76 -3.48 0.27 -2.15
N ALA A 77 -3.37 1.32 -1.34
CA ALA A 77 -3.21 2.68 -1.82
C ALA A 77 -1.94 2.83 -2.68
N PHE A 78 -0.81 2.26 -2.26
CA PHE A 78 0.42 2.25 -3.06
C PHE A 78 0.25 1.49 -4.38
N ALA A 79 -0.48 0.37 -4.41
CA ALA A 79 -0.71 -0.40 -5.64
C ALA A 79 -1.62 0.33 -6.63
N CYS A 80 -2.73 0.91 -6.17
CA CYS A 80 -3.72 1.54 -7.06
C CYS A 80 -3.28 2.92 -7.59
N ASN A 81 -2.25 3.53 -6.99
CA ASN A 81 -1.67 4.79 -7.43
C ASN A 81 -0.41 4.64 -8.33
N THR A 82 -0.04 3.40 -8.68
CA THR A 82 1.14 3.14 -9.55
C THR A 82 1.02 3.73 -10.95
N HIS A 83 -0.19 4.03 -11.41
CA HIS A 83 -0.48 4.63 -12.72
C HIS A 83 -0.44 6.17 -12.73
N ASN A 84 0.06 6.80 -11.66
CA ASN A 84 0.17 8.26 -11.49
C ASN A 84 -1.15 9.04 -11.56
N ILE A 85 -2.30 8.38 -11.45
CA ILE A 85 -3.60 9.06 -11.32
C ILE A 85 -3.98 8.99 -9.84
N ASN A 86 -4.34 10.13 -9.24
CA ASN A 86 -4.76 10.16 -7.84
C ASN A 86 -5.93 9.20 -7.64
N THR A 87 -5.73 8.20 -6.80
CA THR A 87 -6.66 7.10 -6.61
C THR A 87 -6.89 6.87 -5.13
N VAL A 88 -8.16 6.76 -4.73
CA VAL A 88 -8.56 6.62 -3.33
C VAL A 88 -9.39 5.37 -3.11
N ALA A 89 -9.41 4.87 -1.87
CA ALA A 89 -10.32 3.81 -1.46
C ALA A 89 -11.78 4.28 -1.54
N ALA A 90 -12.60 3.55 -2.29
CA ALA A 90 -14.05 3.75 -2.36
C ALA A 90 -14.82 2.76 -1.46
N GLY A 91 -14.17 1.68 -1.04
CA GLY A 91 -14.70 0.70 -0.10
C GLY A 91 -13.80 -0.53 -0.01
N CYS A 92 -13.92 -1.30 1.06
CA CYS A 92 -13.13 -2.52 1.25
C CYS A 92 -13.82 -3.51 2.20
N SER A 93 -13.31 -4.74 2.20
CA SER A 93 -13.57 -5.75 3.23
C SER A 93 -12.24 -6.35 3.70
N ILE A 94 -12.21 -6.83 4.95
CA ILE A 94 -11.07 -7.53 5.52
C ILE A 94 -11.55 -8.73 6.36
N GLU A 95 -10.85 -9.85 6.23
CA GLU A 95 -11.04 -11.03 7.04
C GLU A 95 -9.77 -11.30 7.86
N PHE A 96 -9.88 -11.32 9.19
CA PHE A 96 -8.77 -11.65 10.09
C PHE A 96 -8.75 -13.16 10.36
N LEU A 97 -7.68 -13.83 9.94
CA LEU A 97 -7.57 -15.28 9.97
C LEU A 97 -6.73 -15.79 11.15
N ARG A 98 -5.72 -15.03 11.57
CA ARG A 98 -4.79 -15.42 12.65
C ARG A 98 -4.40 -14.23 13.53
N PRO A 99 -4.26 -14.43 14.85
CA PRO A 99 -3.69 -13.42 15.73
C PRO A 99 -2.19 -13.25 15.47
N VAL A 100 -1.66 -12.05 15.74
CA VAL A 100 -0.25 -11.70 15.56
C VAL A 100 0.30 -11.17 16.88
N LYS A 101 1.49 -11.61 17.29
CA LYS A 101 2.10 -11.20 18.57
C LYS A 101 2.98 -9.95 18.41
N GLY A 102 3.25 -9.29 19.53
CA GLY A 102 4.26 -8.21 19.58
C GLY A 102 5.64 -8.71 19.17
N GLY A 103 6.43 -7.83 18.58
CA GLY A 103 7.76 -8.13 18.04
C GLY A 103 7.74 -8.94 16.73
N ASP A 104 6.58 -9.14 16.11
CA ASP A 104 6.44 -9.73 14.78
C ASP A 104 6.62 -8.72 13.65
N VAL A 105 6.74 -9.21 12.43
CA VAL A 105 6.77 -8.40 11.21
C VAL A 105 5.69 -8.91 10.28
N LEU A 106 4.80 -8.00 9.89
CA LEU A 106 3.78 -8.27 8.90
C LEU A 106 4.24 -7.79 7.54
N THR A 107 3.95 -8.59 6.50
CA THR A 107 4.12 -8.23 5.10
C THR A 107 2.77 -8.24 4.43
N ALA A 108 2.42 -7.18 3.71
CA ALA A 108 1.21 -7.10 2.91
C ALA A 108 1.58 -7.00 1.43
N GLU A 109 0.93 -7.80 0.60
CA GLU A 109 1.10 -7.81 -0.85
C GLU A 109 -0.23 -7.50 -1.53
N ALA A 110 -0.25 -6.47 -2.37
CA ALA A 110 -1.44 -6.01 -3.08
C ALA A 110 -1.32 -6.26 -4.59
N PHE A 111 -2.35 -6.85 -5.20
CA PHE A 111 -2.42 -7.13 -6.63
C PHE A 111 -3.71 -6.56 -7.25
N GLU A 112 -3.57 -5.76 -8.29
CA GLU A 112 -4.66 -5.34 -9.17
C GLU A 112 -5.33 -6.56 -9.82
N GLN A 113 -6.64 -6.69 -9.62
CA GLN A 113 -7.47 -7.72 -10.25
C GLN A 113 -8.17 -7.20 -11.49
N THR A 114 -8.65 -5.96 -11.41
CA THR A 114 -9.24 -5.26 -12.54
C THR A 114 -9.10 -3.75 -12.37
N LEU A 115 -8.90 -3.06 -13.49
CA LEU A 115 -9.00 -1.63 -13.62
C LEU A 115 -9.88 -1.35 -14.83
N SER A 116 -11.03 -0.70 -14.61
CA SER A 116 -12.01 -0.40 -15.65
C SER A 116 -12.52 1.02 -15.50
N GLY A 117 -12.22 1.86 -16.50
CA GLY A 117 -12.51 3.28 -16.44
C GLY A 117 -11.83 3.93 -15.24
N ARG A 118 -12.61 4.40 -14.27
CA ARG A 118 -12.14 5.12 -13.07
C ARG A 118 -12.14 4.28 -11.81
N THR A 119 -12.46 2.98 -11.89
CA THR A 119 -12.55 2.10 -10.71
C THR A 119 -11.70 0.86 -10.88
N GLY A 120 -11.21 0.33 -9.76
CA GLY A 120 -10.45 -0.93 -9.76
C GLY A 120 -10.72 -1.78 -8.53
N ILE A 121 -10.34 -3.05 -8.61
CA ILE A 121 -10.41 -4.02 -7.51
C ILE A 121 -9.01 -4.58 -7.28
N TYR A 122 -8.61 -4.64 -6.02
CA TYR A 122 -7.29 -5.11 -5.60
C TYR A 122 -7.46 -6.11 -4.47
N ASP A 123 -6.69 -7.19 -4.54
CA ASP A 123 -6.63 -8.19 -3.47
C ASP A 123 -5.31 -8.06 -2.73
N ILE A 124 -5.42 -8.09 -1.40
CA ILE A 124 -4.31 -7.87 -0.48
C ILE A 124 -4.22 -9.07 0.45
N ARG A 125 -3.05 -9.69 0.49
CA ARG A 125 -2.73 -10.77 1.43
C ARG A 125 -1.73 -10.25 2.45
N VAL A 126 -2.04 -10.40 3.73
CA VAL A 126 -1.12 -10.09 4.83
C VAL A 126 -0.57 -11.39 5.41
N THR A 127 0.75 -11.49 5.55
CA THR A 127 1.46 -12.63 6.15
C THR A 127 2.34 -12.19 7.32
N ASN A 128 2.63 -13.11 8.25
CA ASN A 128 3.64 -12.92 9.29
C ASN A 128 5.04 -13.40 8.83
N ARG A 129 6.04 -13.35 9.71
CA ARG A 129 7.40 -13.83 9.42
C ARG A 129 7.50 -15.32 9.04
N ALA A 130 6.51 -16.12 9.44
CA ALA A 130 6.42 -17.54 9.13
C ALA A 130 5.63 -17.80 7.83
N GLU A 131 5.35 -16.74 7.06
CA GLU A 131 4.58 -16.76 5.82
C GLU A 131 3.14 -17.25 5.98
N GLU A 132 2.62 -17.27 7.20
CA GLU A 132 1.24 -17.64 7.47
C GLU A 132 0.32 -16.46 7.14
N THR A 133 -0.77 -16.71 6.39
CA THR A 133 -1.76 -15.68 6.11
C THR A 133 -2.49 -15.24 7.39
N VAL A 134 -2.34 -13.98 7.76
CA VAL A 134 -2.97 -13.39 8.94
C VAL A 134 -4.26 -12.65 8.61
N ALA A 135 -4.34 -12.07 7.41
CA ALA A 135 -5.53 -11.39 6.93
C ALA A 135 -5.62 -11.40 5.40
N MET A 136 -6.85 -11.36 4.89
CA MET A 136 -7.17 -11.12 3.49
C MET A 136 -7.98 -9.82 3.40
N PHE A 137 -7.68 -8.97 2.44
CA PHE A 137 -8.37 -7.71 2.23
C PHE A 137 -8.69 -7.56 0.75
N ARG A 138 -9.87 -7.01 0.45
CA ARG A 138 -10.26 -6.61 -0.91
C ARG A 138 -10.60 -5.14 -0.95
N GLY A 139 -9.84 -4.36 -1.70
CA GLY A 139 -10.02 -2.93 -1.91
C GLY A 139 -10.74 -2.63 -3.21
N LYS A 140 -11.62 -1.62 -3.19
CA LYS A 140 -12.22 -0.99 -4.36
C LYS A 140 -11.69 0.43 -4.47
N SER A 141 -11.12 0.79 -5.60
CA SER A 141 -10.55 2.11 -5.83
C SER A 141 -11.45 2.98 -6.69
N ALA A 142 -11.30 4.30 -6.55
CA ALA A 142 -11.86 5.31 -7.44
C ALA A 142 -10.81 6.37 -7.77
N GLN A 143 -10.60 6.63 -9.06
CA GLN A 143 -9.74 7.71 -9.54
C GLN A 143 -10.41 9.07 -9.32
N ILE A 144 -9.66 10.03 -8.82
CA ILE A 144 -10.05 11.42 -8.63
C ILE A 144 -9.15 12.34 -9.49
N LYS A 145 -9.48 13.63 -9.55
CA LYS A 145 -8.69 14.60 -10.32
C LYS A 145 -7.29 14.75 -9.70
N GLY A 146 -6.28 14.79 -10.56
CA GLY A 146 -4.89 15.07 -10.20
C GLY A 146 -3.96 13.87 -10.36
N ASN A 147 -2.68 14.14 -10.17
CA ASN A 147 -1.60 13.18 -10.30
C ASN A 147 -0.68 13.29 -9.08
N LEU A 148 -0.01 12.19 -8.74
CA LEU A 148 0.93 12.17 -7.61
C LEU A 148 2.24 12.88 -7.96
N ILE A 149 2.72 12.68 -9.19
CA ILE A 149 3.84 13.43 -9.74
C ILE A 149 3.34 14.31 -10.90
N PRO A 150 3.78 15.58 -11.00
CA PRO A 150 3.35 16.50 -12.04
C PRO A 150 3.63 15.96 -13.44
N THR A 151 2.61 15.95 -14.30
CA THR A 151 2.74 15.51 -15.70
C THR A 151 3.17 16.62 -16.65
N GLY A 152 3.37 17.85 -16.16
CA GLY A 152 3.73 19.04 -16.94
C GLY A 152 2.62 19.45 -17.93
N ASP A 153 2.14 20.70 -17.78
CA ASP A 153 1.50 21.45 -18.86
C ASP A 153 2.53 22.47 -19.40
#